data_AF-A0AAV2NGK0-F1
#
_entry.id   AF-A0AAV2NGK0-F1
#
_cell.length_a   1.000
_cell.length_b   1.000
_cell.length_c   1.000
_cell.angle_alpha   90.00
_cell.angle_beta   90.00
_cell.angle_gamma   90.00
#
_symmetry.space_group_name_H-M   'P 1'
#
loop_
_entity.id
_entity.type
_entity.pdbx_description
1 polymer ?
#
loop_
_entity_poly.entity_id
_entity_poly.type
_entity_poly.pdbx_seq_one_letter_code
_entity_poly.pdbx_strand_id
1 'polypeptide(L)'
;MLDVEVMIIDDSDEDVSDVEVIFIDNSDEEEQLDNNIIEILEDSYYGSDSDDECVEETHRELGREIVSMDQLKKMCIVYFYYETYDYFKFCTTCFFGMVDLLPRARAVRRHETACFDVILGEYCNQCRQPLHQILPCNMCPNCI
;
A
#
# COMPACT_ATOMS: atom_id res chain seq x y z
N MET A 1 -29.98 -11.01 40.96
CA MET A 1 -30.06 -9.85 41.87
C MET A 1 -28.66 -9.29 41.92
N LEU A 2 -28.46 -8.16 41.24
CA LEU A 2 -27.16 -7.56 40.99
C LEU A 2 -26.90 -6.51 42.08
N ASP A 3 -25.79 -6.67 42.79
CA ASP A 3 -25.21 -5.61 43.61
C ASP A 3 -24.48 -4.66 42.66
N VAL A 4 -24.93 -3.40 42.58
CA VAL A 4 -24.25 -2.34 41.82
C VAL A 4 -23.71 -1.35 42.85
N GLU A 5 -22.39 -1.36 43.02
CA GLU A 5 -21.66 -0.36 43.82
C GLU A 5 -21.69 1.00 43.12
N VAL A 6 -22.10 2.03 43.87
CA VAL A 6 -22.08 3.43 43.48
C VAL A 6 -20.68 3.98 43.75
N MET A 7 -19.97 4.40 42.71
CA MET A 7 -18.75 5.19 42.84
C MET A 7 -19.04 6.62 42.38
N ILE A 8 -19.01 7.55 43.33
CA ILE A 8 -19.17 9.00 43.12
C ILE A 8 -17.81 9.53 42.67
N ILE A 9 -17.74 10.15 41.50
CA ILE A 9 -16.58 10.92 41.05
C ILE A 9 -16.93 12.40 41.24
N ASP A 10 -16.08 13.08 42.01
CA ASP A 10 -16.15 14.49 42.38
C ASP A 10 -15.71 15.38 41.20
N ASP A 11 -16.38 16.53 41.07
CA ASP A 11 -16.25 17.52 40.01
C ASP A 11 -14.91 18.26 40.07
N SER A 12 -14.30 18.50 38.90
CA SER A 12 -13.62 19.77 38.65
C SER A 12 -13.65 20.09 37.15
N ASP A 13 -14.49 21.06 36.81
CA ASP A 13 -14.64 21.72 35.51
C ASP A 13 -13.32 22.33 35.00
N GLU A 14 -12.99 22.15 33.72
CA GLU A 14 -12.79 23.25 32.76
C GLU A 14 -12.47 22.74 31.33
N ASP A 15 -13.16 23.37 30.39
CA ASP A 15 -12.89 23.52 28.95
C ASP A 15 -13.30 22.42 27.93
N VAL A 16 -14.42 22.75 27.31
CA VAL A 16 -15.13 22.15 26.18
C VAL A 16 -14.51 22.63 24.85
N SER A 17 -14.24 21.72 23.90
CA SER A 17 -14.68 21.93 22.50
C SER A 17 -14.68 20.62 21.70
N ASP A 18 -15.89 20.19 21.35
CA ASP A 18 -16.29 19.59 20.07
C ASP A 18 -15.75 18.20 19.69
N VAL A 19 -16.41 17.17 20.23
CA VAL A 19 -16.54 15.87 19.56
C VAL A 19 -18.01 15.71 19.17
N GLU A 20 -18.31 15.86 17.87
CA GLU A 20 -19.62 15.51 17.32
C GLU A 20 -19.80 13.99 17.40
N VAL A 21 -20.47 13.54 18.45
CA VAL A 21 -20.88 12.14 18.64
C VAL A 21 -22.17 11.92 17.86
N ILE A 22 -22.08 11.21 16.74
CA ILE A 22 -23.26 10.74 15.98
C ILE A 22 -23.94 9.65 16.81
N PHE A 23 -25.15 9.92 17.28
CA PHE A 23 -26.04 8.95 17.92
C PHE A 23 -26.54 7.97 16.86
N ILE A 24 -26.22 6.68 17.02
CA ILE A 24 -26.90 5.59 16.32
C ILE A 24 -27.94 5.05 17.29
N ASP A 25 -29.20 5.42 17.05
CA ASP A 25 -30.36 4.88 17.75
C ASP A 25 -30.64 3.46 17.22
N ASN A 26 -30.40 2.46 18.04
CA ASN A 26 -30.74 1.06 17.76
C ASN A 26 -32.20 0.82 18.18
N SER A 27 -33.13 1.06 17.25
CA SER A 27 -34.49 0.51 17.35
C SER A 27 -34.63 -0.62 16.33
N ASP A 28 -34.68 -1.84 16.84
CA ASP A 28 -35.01 -3.08 16.10
C ASP A 28 -36.44 -3.00 15.56
N GLU A 29 -36.60 -2.87 14.24
CA GLU A 29 -37.74 -3.40 13.50
C GLU A 29 -37.25 -4.00 12.18
N GLU A 30 -37.30 -5.33 12.10
CA GLU A 30 -37.08 -6.10 10.87
C GLU A 30 -38.19 -5.79 9.86
N GLU A 31 -37.83 -5.44 8.61
CA GLU A 31 -38.40 -6.03 7.39
C GLU A 31 -37.81 -5.42 6.09
N GLN A 32 -37.24 -6.33 5.27
CA GLN A 32 -37.30 -6.36 3.81
C GLN A 32 -36.48 -5.35 2.97
N LEU A 33 -35.36 -5.89 2.45
CA LEU A 33 -35.01 -5.92 1.02
C LEU A 33 -35.22 -4.62 0.24
N ASP A 34 -34.14 -3.86 0.05
CA ASP A 34 -33.87 -3.37 -1.30
C ASP A 34 -32.37 -3.29 -1.57
N ASN A 35 -32.02 -3.77 -2.76
CA ASN A 35 -30.68 -3.96 -3.26
C ASN A 35 -29.98 -2.61 -3.36
N ASN A 36 -29.25 -2.21 -2.32
CA ASN A 36 -28.26 -1.16 -2.46
C ASN A 36 -27.04 -1.77 -3.15
N ILE A 37 -27.12 -1.73 -4.48
CA ILE A 37 -26.02 -1.84 -5.42
C ILE A 37 -24.82 -1.14 -4.78
N ILE A 38 -23.81 -1.91 -4.38
CA ILE A 38 -22.48 -1.37 -4.16
C ILE A 38 -22.07 -0.90 -5.54
N GLU A 39 -22.33 0.37 -5.81
CA GLU A 39 -21.80 1.09 -6.95
C GLU A 39 -20.29 0.91 -6.85
N ILE A 40 -19.76 0.03 -7.69
CA ILE A 40 -18.34 -0.10 -7.92
C ILE A 40 -17.93 1.31 -8.27
N LEU A 41 -17.21 1.98 -7.36
CA LEU A 41 -16.61 3.27 -7.66
C LEU A 41 -15.72 3.01 -8.86
N GLU A 42 -16.24 3.39 -10.02
CA GLU A 42 -15.54 3.34 -11.29
C GLU A 42 -14.24 4.08 -11.05
N ASP A 43 -13.13 3.33 -11.10
CA ASP A 43 -11.79 3.88 -10.95
C ASP A 43 -11.71 5.09 -11.88
N SER A 44 -11.76 6.29 -11.31
CA SER A 44 -11.61 7.51 -12.08
C SER A 44 -10.14 7.54 -12.48
N TYR A 45 -9.83 6.88 -13.59
CA TYR A 45 -8.58 7.03 -14.32
C TYR A 45 -8.40 8.52 -14.53
N TYR A 46 -7.59 9.13 -13.68
CA TYR A 46 -7.05 10.46 -13.93
C TYR A 46 -6.08 10.28 -15.11
N GLY A 47 -6.65 10.22 -16.32
CA GLY A 47 -5.94 10.37 -17.58
C GLY A 47 -5.41 11.80 -17.62
N SER A 48 -4.32 12.03 -16.91
CA SER A 48 -3.50 13.22 -17.10
C SER A 48 -2.74 12.98 -18.40
N ASP A 49 -3.28 13.49 -19.50
CA ASP A 49 -2.51 13.79 -20.72
C ASP A 49 -1.43 14.80 -20.33
N SER A 50 -0.32 14.29 -19.77
CA SER A 50 0.91 15.04 -19.55
C SER A 50 2.04 14.27 -20.20
N ASP A 51 2.58 14.88 -21.24
CA ASP A 51 3.65 14.40 -22.09
C ASP A 51 4.81 13.74 -21.31
N ASP A 52 5.16 12.52 -21.75
CA ASP A 52 6.50 11.91 -21.63
C ASP A 52 7.19 11.91 -20.24
N GLU A 53 6.59 11.25 -19.26
CA GLU A 53 7.38 10.50 -18.28
C GLU A 53 7.23 9.00 -18.55
N CYS A 54 8.15 8.46 -19.35
CA CYS A 54 8.26 7.04 -19.65
C CYS A 54 8.49 6.24 -18.36
N VAL A 55 7.42 5.79 -17.72
CA VAL A 55 7.52 4.76 -16.68
C VAL A 55 7.91 3.46 -17.40
N GLU A 56 9.19 3.12 -17.35
CA GLU A 56 9.72 1.92 -17.98
C GLU A 56 9.31 0.69 -17.14
N GLU A 57 8.09 0.18 -17.37
CA GLU A 57 7.62 -1.08 -16.78
C GLU A 57 8.32 -2.26 -17.44
N THR A 58 9.36 -2.78 -16.78
CA THR A 58 10.06 -3.99 -17.24
C THR A 58 9.48 -5.22 -16.56
N HIS A 59 8.69 -5.99 -17.30
CA HIS A 59 8.25 -7.32 -16.90
C HIS A 59 9.29 -8.36 -17.33
N ARG A 60 9.86 -9.10 -16.39
CA ARG A 60 10.77 -10.21 -16.72
C ARG A 60 9.94 -11.43 -17.16
N GLU A 61 10.26 -12.02 -18.32
CA GLU A 61 9.68 -13.28 -18.75
C GLU A 61 10.00 -14.39 -17.73
N LEU A 62 8.97 -15.08 -17.24
CA LEU A 62 9.14 -16.16 -16.27
C LEU A 62 9.78 -17.39 -16.94
N GLY A 63 10.87 -17.89 -16.38
CA GLY A 63 11.50 -19.13 -16.83
C GLY A 63 10.55 -20.33 -16.71
N ARG A 64 10.74 -21.36 -17.56
CA ARG A 64 9.90 -22.58 -17.56
C ARG A 64 9.77 -23.24 -16.18
N GLU A 65 10.78 -23.10 -15.33
CA GLU A 65 10.83 -23.62 -13.97
C GLU A 65 9.85 -22.90 -13.03
N ILE A 66 9.63 -21.59 -13.20
CA ILE A 66 8.68 -20.83 -12.40
C ILE A 66 7.25 -21.14 -12.83
N VAL A 67 7.04 -21.41 -14.12
CA VAL A 67 5.72 -21.81 -14.64
C VAL A 67 5.27 -23.14 -14.03
N SER A 68 6.17 -24.14 -13.95
CA SER A 68 5.89 -25.46 -13.38
C SER A 68 5.95 -25.54 -11.85
N MET A 69 6.38 -24.47 -11.18
CA MET A 69 6.43 -24.42 -9.72
C MET A 69 5.02 -24.36 -9.10
N ASP A 70 4.87 -24.96 -7.91
CA ASP A 70 3.64 -24.86 -7.14
C ASP A 70 3.32 -23.40 -6.79
N GLN A 71 2.06 -23.00 -6.95
CA GLN A 71 1.63 -21.61 -6.78
C GLN A 71 1.89 -21.09 -5.36
N LEU A 72 1.82 -21.96 -4.36
CA LEU A 72 2.11 -21.63 -2.96
C LEU A 72 3.59 -21.30 -2.70
N LYS A 73 4.48 -21.67 -3.62
CA LYS A 73 5.92 -21.38 -3.53
C LYS A 73 6.34 -20.16 -4.36
N LYS A 74 5.44 -19.64 -5.19
CA LYS A 74 5.70 -18.46 -6.01
C LYS A 74 5.47 -17.21 -5.17
N MET A 75 6.49 -16.36 -5.13
CA MET A 75 6.44 -15.05 -4.49
C MET A 75 6.69 -13.99 -5.57
N CYS A 76 5.90 -12.92 -5.57
CA CYS A 76 6.09 -11.73 -6.39
C CYS A 76 6.93 -10.74 -5.53
N ILE A 77 8.05 -10.23 -6.06
CA ILE A 77 8.79 -9.09 -5.49
C ILE A 77 8.52 -7.86 -6.37
N VAL A 78 8.05 -6.79 -5.73
CA VAL A 78 7.76 -5.51 -6.38
C VAL A 78 8.74 -4.49 -5.85
N TYR A 79 9.57 -3.94 -6.73
CA TYR A 79 10.51 -2.87 -6.42
C TYR A 79 9.87 -1.52 -6.71
N PHE A 80 10.07 -0.56 -5.80
CA PHE A 80 9.68 0.83 -5.99
C PHE A 80 10.73 1.75 -5.37
N TYR A 81 11.43 2.50 -6.22
CA TYR A 81 12.50 3.42 -5.80
C TYR A 81 12.80 4.48 -6.87
N TYR A 82 13.67 5.42 -6.52
CA TYR A 82 14.23 6.39 -7.46
C TYR A 82 15.69 6.04 -7.76
N GLU A 83 16.04 6.04 -9.05
CA GLU A 83 17.38 5.75 -9.55
C GLU A 83 18.00 6.99 -10.21
N THR A 84 19.24 7.31 -9.86
CA THR A 84 20.00 8.39 -10.51
C THR A 84 20.87 7.83 -11.64
N TYR A 85 21.41 8.73 -12.48
CA TYR A 85 22.35 8.35 -13.55
C TYR A 85 23.59 7.58 -13.05
N ASP A 86 24.01 7.84 -11.81
CA ASP A 86 25.14 7.16 -11.16
C ASP A 86 24.75 5.82 -10.52
N TYR A 87 23.56 5.28 -10.83
CA TYR A 87 23.01 4.03 -10.30
C TYR A 87 22.82 4.02 -8.77
N PHE A 88 22.70 5.19 -8.14
CA PHE A 88 22.26 5.27 -6.75
C PHE A 88 20.75 5.09 -6.67
N LYS A 89 20.32 4.30 -5.70
CA LYS A 89 18.93 3.94 -5.46
C LYS A 89 18.45 4.54 -4.15
N PHE A 90 17.33 5.24 -4.19
CA PHE A 90 16.77 5.94 -3.03
C PHE A 90 15.33 5.52 -2.80
N CYS A 91 14.96 5.34 -1.53
CA CYS A 91 13.56 5.27 -1.16
C CYS A 91 12.90 6.64 -1.36
N THR A 92 11.58 6.66 -1.48
CA THR A 92 10.78 7.88 -1.66
C THR A 92 11.15 8.97 -0.66
N THR A 93 11.24 8.64 0.64
CA THR A 93 11.57 9.61 1.70
C THR A 93 12.97 10.21 1.52
N CYS A 94 13.99 9.39 1.21
CA CYS A 94 15.34 9.89 1.01
C CYS A 94 15.49 10.69 -0.28
N PHE A 95 14.77 10.30 -1.34
CA PHE A 95 14.77 11.02 -2.61
C PHE A 95 14.20 12.44 -2.44
N PHE A 96 13.03 12.58 -1.81
CA PHE A 96 12.42 13.90 -1.58
C PHE A 96 13.26 14.80 -0.68
N GLY A 97 14.05 14.25 0.24
CA GLY A 97 15.01 15.02 1.03
C GLY A 97 16.21 15.56 0.24
N MET A 98 16.43 15.09 -1.00
CA MET A 98 17.59 15.44 -1.83
C MET A 98 17.20 15.79 -3.28
N VAL A 99 15.91 16.02 -3.56
CA VAL A 99 15.39 16.17 -4.93
C VAL A 99 16.09 17.30 -5.70
N ASP A 100 16.37 18.41 -5.02
CA ASP A 100 17.06 19.58 -5.61
C ASP A 100 18.52 19.27 -6.01
N LEU A 101 19.14 18.26 -5.39
CA LEU A 101 20.51 17.83 -5.67
C LEU A 101 20.57 16.76 -6.76
N LEU A 102 19.44 16.13 -7.08
CA LEU A 102 19.34 14.97 -7.98
C LEU A 102 18.39 15.25 -9.15
N PRO A 103 18.68 16.24 -10.02
CA PRO A 103 17.78 16.70 -11.09
C PRO A 103 17.55 15.68 -12.21
N ARG A 104 18.20 14.52 -12.16
CA ARG A 104 18.12 13.45 -13.18
C ARG A 104 17.91 12.09 -12.55
N ALA A 105 16.95 12.01 -11.64
CA ALA A 105 16.47 10.74 -11.15
C ALA A 105 15.22 10.30 -11.90
N ARG A 106 15.05 8.99 -12.06
CA ARG A 106 13.83 8.38 -12.59
C ARG A 106 13.17 7.50 -11.55
N ALA A 107 11.85 7.42 -11.57
CA ALA A 107 11.13 6.42 -10.79
C ALA A 107 11.30 5.05 -11.45
N VAL A 108 11.61 4.03 -10.65
CA VAL A 108 11.71 2.65 -11.09
C VAL A 108 10.62 1.84 -10.40
N ARG A 109 9.80 1.18 -11.21
CA ARG A 109 8.83 0.17 -10.80
C ARG A 109 9.15 -1.12 -11.53
N ARG A 110 9.47 -2.17 -10.77
CA ARG A 110 9.79 -3.48 -11.36
C ARG A 110 9.05 -4.56 -10.60
N HIS A 111 8.47 -5.50 -11.33
CA HIS A 111 7.83 -6.67 -10.76
C HIS A 111 8.53 -7.93 -11.26
N GLU A 112 8.96 -8.78 -10.33
CA GLU A 112 9.56 -10.08 -10.64
C GLU A 112 8.87 -11.18 -9.84
N THR A 113 8.68 -12.35 -10.44
CA THR A 113 8.20 -13.54 -9.72
C THR A 113 9.31 -14.56 -9.61
N ALA A 114 9.54 -15.09 -8.42
CA ALA A 114 10.56 -16.10 -8.16
C ALA A 114 10.16 -17.01 -6.98
N CYS A 115 11.00 -17.99 -6.68
CA CYS A 115 10.93 -18.72 -5.42
C CYS A 115 11.52 -17.84 -4.30
N PHE A 116 11.00 -17.93 -3.08
CA PHE A 116 11.36 -17.05 -1.96
C PHE A 116 12.86 -17.02 -1.67
N ASP A 117 13.53 -18.16 -1.78
CA ASP A 117 14.96 -18.35 -1.55
C ASP A 117 15.87 -17.68 -2.60
N VAL A 118 15.32 -17.32 -3.77
CA VAL A 118 16.06 -16.69 -4.88
C VAL A 118 15.86 -15.17 -4.92
N ILE A 119 14.92 -14.63 -4.14
CA ILE A 119 14.61 -13.20 -4.15
C ILE A 119 15.74 -12.41 -3.48
N LEU A 120 16.43 -11.60 -4.27
CA LEU A 120 17.45 -10.67 -3.80
C LEU A 120 16.86 -9.27 -3.67
N GLY A 121 16.82 -8.77 -2.44
CA GLY A 121 16.32 -7.42 -2.16
C GLY A 121 17.27 -6.32 -2.59
N GLU A 122 16.70 -5.19 -3.00
CA GLU A 122 17.42 -3.93 -3.17
C GLU A 122 17.17 -2.99 -1.98
N TYR A 123 18.15 -2.14 -1.69
CA TYR A 123 18.16 -1.31 -0.48
C TYR A 123 18.56 0.13 -0.80
N CYS A 124 17.96 1.07 -0.07
CA CYS A 124 18.27 2.48 -0.20
C CYS A 124 19.75 2.74 0.12
N ASN A 125 20.45 3.46 -0.74
CA ASN A 125 21.85 3.82 -0.52
C ASN A 125 22.05 4.70 0.72
N GLN A 126 21.02 5.46 1.11
CA GLN A 126 21.08 6.40 2.23
C GLN A 126 20.66 5.77 3.57
N CYS A 127 19.42 5.26 3.65
CA CYS A 127 18.85 4.77 4.91
C CYS A 127 18.87 3.24 5.06
N ARG A 128 19.33 2.50 4.03
CA ARG A 128 19.38 1.03 3.99
C ARG A 128 18.03 0.33 4.15
N GLN A 129 16.92 1.06 4.11
CA GLN A 129 15.58 0.47 4.07
C GLN A 129 15.37 -0.30 2.77
N PRO A 130 14.60 -1.41 2.80
CA PRO A 130 14.29 -2.18 1.60
C PRO A 130 13.51 -1.32 0.59
N LEU A 131 13.88 -1.45 -0.68
CA LEU A 131 13.25 -0.78 -1.83
C LEU A 131 12.23 -1.65 -2.54
N HIS A 132 11.73 -2.66 -1.83
CA HIS A 132 10.91 -3.71 -2.40
C HIS A 132 9.91 -4.24 -1.38
N GLN A 133 8.84 -4.82 -1.90
CA GLN A 133 7.83 -5.56 -1.14
C GLN A 133 7.76 -6.98 -1.69
N ILE A 134 7.70 -7.97 -0.81
CA ILE A 134 7.57 -9.38 -1.17
C ILE A 134 6.16 -9.82 -0.78
N LEU A 135 5.43 -10.38 -1.75
CA LEU A 135 4.05 -10.81 -1.59
C LEU A 135 3.90 -12.22 -2.18
N PRO A 136 3.10 -13.10 -1.56
CA PRO A 136 2.64 -14.31 -2.24
C PRO A 136 1.94 -13.97 -3.55
N CYS A 137 2.16 -14.77 -4.61
CA CYS A 137 1.61 -14.47 -5.93
C CYS A 137 0.09 -14.27 -5.98
N ASN A 138 -0.65 -15.02 -5.15
CA ASN A 138 -2.11 -14.91 -5.07
C ASN A 138 -2.62 -13.62 -4.40
N MET A 139 -1.73 -12.83 -3.81
CA MET A 139 -2.05 -11.54 -3.18
C MET A 139 -1.33 -10.37 -3.85
N CYS A 140 -0.56 -10.61 -4.91
CA CYS A 140 0.16 -9.54 -5.59
C CYS A 140 -0.76 -8.88 -6.63
N PRO A 141 -0.99 -7.56 -6.56
CA PRO A 141 -1.88 -6.86 -7.49
C PRO A 141 -1.39 -6.90 -8.94
N ASN A 142 -0.07 -7.08 -9.15
CA ASN A 142 0.51 -7.19 -10.50
C ASN A 142 0.39 -8.59 -11.10
N CYS A 143 -0.06 -9.58 -10.31
CA CYS A 143 -0.13 -11.00 -10.66
C CYS A 143 -1.60 -11.45 -10.89
N ILE A 144 -2.60 -10.58 -10.66
CA ILE A 144 -4.06 -10.84 -10.79
C ILE A 144 -4.57 -10.41 -12.16
#